data_AF-A0A7S3JI83-F1
#
_entry.id   AF-A0A7S3JI83-F1
#
_cell.length_a   1.000
_cell.length_b   1.000
_cell.length_c   1.000
_cell.angle_alpha   90.00
_cell.angle_beta   90.00
_cell.angle_gamma   90.00
#
_symmetry.space_group_name_H-M   'P 1'
#
loop_
_entity.id
_entity.type
_entity.pdbx_description
1 polymer ?
#
loop_
_entity_poly.entity_id
_entity_poly.type
_entity_poly.pdbx_seq_one_letter_code
_entity_poly.pdbx_strand_id
1 'polypeptide(L)'
;MDFLGKLSYDGDSEVAINAVLALGLIWSGTNNSRLHGNLRQLASYYNKDPDNLLMVRIAQGLVSSGKGLINLQPTHSDRFLHSNVALSGILCVLLTCTFPSKLFFGRFHTMLYYLCLAMYPRMLITLNEDLEPIQVDVKVGHAFDKSPVLLNYGEKADLVTEEYLPVTPIIENFVILKPNPEYKAPEHSKAGKY
;
A
#
# COMPACT_ATOMS: atom_id res chain seq x y z
N MET A 1 13.13 -10.91 6.48
CA MET A 1 13.28 -9.45 6.69
C MET A 1 14.60 -9.10 7.33
N ASP A 2 14.94 -9.73 8.45
CA ASP A 2 16.21 -9.45 9.15
C ASP A 2 17.46 -9.74 8.31
N PHE A 3 17.37 -10.69 7.38
CA PHE A 3 18.44 -10.96 6.43
C PHE A 3 18.66 -9.82 5.42
N LEU A 4 17.59 -9.29 4.81
CA LEU A 4 17.66 -8.11 3.94
C LEU A 4 18.17 -6.87 4.70
N GLY A 5 17.74 -6.71 5.96
CA GLY A 5 18.24 -5.65 6.82
C GLY A 5 19.76 -5.76 7.06
N LYS A 6 20.30 -6.97 7.21
CA LYS A 6 21.75 -7.21 7.32
C LYS A 6 22.48 -6.94 6.01
N LEU A 7 21.94 -7.41 4.87
CA LEU A 7 22.50 -7.15 3.54
C LEU A 7 22.52 -5.66 3.17
N SER A 8 21.65 -4.86 3.79
CA SER A 8 21.65 -3.41 3.57
C SER A 8 22.86 -2.69 4.18
N TYR A 9 23.66 -3.38 5.00
CA TYR A 9 24.94 -2.89 5.55
C TYR A 9 26.15 -3.60 4.95
N ASP A 10 25.98 -4.31 3.83
CA ASP A 10 27.09 -5.01 3.19
C ASP A 10 28.16 -4.01 2.70
N GLY A 11 29.41 -4.47 2.66
CA GLY A 11 30.54 -3.68 2.16
C GLY A 11 30.51 -3.52 0.64
N ASP A 12 29.85 -4.42 -0.08
CA ASP A 12 29.58 -4.23 -1.51
C ASP A 12 28.40 -3.27 -1.71
N SER A 13 28.70 -2.13 -2.36
CA SER A 13 27.72 -1.08 -2.62
C SER A 13 26.57 -1.56 -3.53
N GLU A 14 26.84 -2.44 -4.51
CA GLU A 14 25.80 -2.91 -5.41
C GLU A 14 24.79 -3.83 -4.70
N VAL A 15 25.28 -4.68 -3.80
CA VAL A 15 24.44 -5.56 -2.97
C VAL A 15 23.61 -4.73 -2.00
N ALA A 16 24.22 -3.73 -1.35
CA ALA A 16 23.52 -2.84 -0.43
C ALA A 16 22.40 -2.05 -1.13
N ILE A 17 22.66 -1.47 -2.30
CA ILE A 17 21.66 -0.75 -3.11
C ILE A 17 20.47 -1.65 -3.45
N ASN A 18 20.75 -2.87 -3.91
CA ASN A 18 19.71 -3.83 -4.30
C ASN A 18 18.88 -4.30 -3.10
N ALA A 19 19.52 -4.53 -1.95
CA ALA A 19 18.83 -4.88 -0.71
C ALA A 19 17.91 -3.75 -0.23
N VAL A 20 18.38 -2.50 -0.28
CA VAL A 20 17.59 -1.31 0.10
C VAL A 20 16.40 -1.10 -0.83
N LEU A 21 16.60 -1.21 -2.14
CA LEU A 21 15.49 -1.11 -3.10
C LEU A 21 14.47 -2.23 -2.89
N ALA A 22 14.92 -3.47 -2.67
CA ALA A 22 14.03 -4.59 -2.39
C ALA A 22 13.19 -4.35 -1.13
N LEU A 23 13.77 -3.78 -0.07
CA LEU A 23 13.02 -3.35 1.13
C LEU A 23 11.98 -2.28 0.80
N GLY A 24 12.32 -1.29 -0.04
CA GLY A 24 11.40 -0.25 -0.48
C GLY A 24 10.22 -0.78 -1.30
N LEU A 25 10.48 -1.71 -2.22
CA LEU A 25 9.45 -2.32 -3.08
C LEU A 25 8.48 -3.21 -2.29
N ILE A 26 8.99 -4.06 -1.38
CA ILE A 26 8.15 -4.97 -0.59
C ILE A 26 7.22 -4.20 0.37
N TRP A 27 7.73 -3.13 0.96
CA TRP A 27 6.98 -2.33 1.95
C TRP A 27 6.31 -1.09 1.37
N SER A 28 6.21 -1.00 0.05
CA SER A 28 5.63 0.16 -0.62
C SER A 28 4.23 0.46 -0.11
N GLY A 29 4.01 1.70 0.36
CA GLY A 29 2.76 2.24 0.87
C GLY A 29 2.16 1.52 2.10
N THR A 30 2.91 0.64 2.76
CA THR A 30 2.50 0.05 4.05
C THR A 30 2.62 1.02 5.24
N ASN A 31 3.37 2.11 5.07
CA ASN A 31 3.64 3.10 6.11
C ASN A 31 4.11 2.53 7.47
N ASN A 32 4.89 1.45 7.46
CA ASN A 32 5.39 0.80 8.68
C ASN A 32 6.45 1.66 9.39
N SER A 33 6.13 2.13 10.60
CA SER A 33 6.99 3.01 11.41
C SER A 33 8.35 2.40 11.77
N ARG A 34 8.42 1.08 12.00
CA ARG A 34 9.67 0.39 12.35
C ARG A 34 10.66 0.41 11.20
N LEU A 35 10.20 0.06 10.00
CA LEU A 35 11.03 0.07 8.80
C LEU A 35 11.47 1.49 8.46
N HIS A 36 10.57 2.47 8.61
CA HIS A 36 10.89 3.88 8.39
C HIS A 36 12.00 4.37 9.32
N GLY A 37 11.98 3.94 10.59
CA GLY A 37 13.06 4.16 11.56
C GLY A 37 14.39 3.54 11.11
N ASN A 38 14.38 2.29 10.65
CA ASN A 38 15.58 1.60 10.16
C ASN A 38 16.17 2.27 8.92
N LEU A 39 15.34 2.65 7.94
CA LEU A 39 15.78 3.36 6.75
C LEU A 39 16.36 4.74 7.07
N ARG A 40 15.86 5.41 8.12
CA ARG A 40 16.43 6.68 8.60
C ARG A 40 17.83 6.48 9.20
N GLN A 41 18.06 5.38 9.92
CA GLN A 41 19.39 5.02 10.40
C GLN A 41 20.35 4.73 9.23
N LEU A 42 19.89 3.99 8.22
CA LEU A 42 20.66 3.75 7.00
C LEU A 42 21.03 5.02 6.25
N ALA A 43 20.11 6.00 6.17
CA ALA A 43 20.39 7.28 5.54
C ALA A 43 21.49 8.06 6.26
N SER A 44 21.53 7.98 7.60
CA SER A 44 22.62 8.57 8.39
C SER A 44 23.95 7.84 8.20
N TYR A 45 23.91 6.50 8.00
CA TYR A 45 25.10 5.68 7.75
C TYR A 45 25.75 6.00 6.39
N TYR A 46 24.95 6.04 5.31
CA TYR A 46 25.41 6.32 3.95
C TYR A 46 25.50 7.82 3.61
N ASN A 47 25.58 8.71 4.60
CA ASN A 47 25.59 10.16 4.35
C ASN A 47 26.79 10.66 3.52
N LYS A 48 27.87 9.87 3.43
CA LYS A 48 29.07 10.19 2.63
C LYS A 48 28.94 9.79 1.16
N ASP A 49 28.13 8.77 0.84
CA ASP A 49 28.02 8.21 -0.50
C ASP A 49 26.69 8.65 -1.14
N PRO A 50 26.71 9.56 -2.14
CA PRO A 50 25.48 10.14 -2.68
C PRO A 50 24.60 9.11 -3.39
N ASP A 51 25.20 8.11 -4.03
CA ASP A 51 24.49 7.08 -4.79
C ASP A 51 23.67 6.16 -3.85
N ASN A 52 24.32 5.64 -2.82
CA ASN A 52 23.66 4.83 -1.80
C ASN A 52 22.59 5.63 -1.05
N LEU A 53 22.88 6.90 -0.73
CA LEU A 53 21.93 7.79 -0.08
C LEU A 53 20.67 8.05 -0.92
N LEU A 54 20.82 8.24 -2.23
CA LEU A 54 19.69 8.41 -3.14
C LEU A 54 18.79 7.18 -3.12
N MET A 55 19.37 5.97 -3.15
CA MET A 55 18.59 4.74 -3.10
C MET A 55 17.81 4.60 -1.80
N VAL A 56 18.43 4.90 -0.65
CA VAL A 56 17.75 4.88 0.65
C VAL A 56 16.58 5.87 0.67
N ARG A 57 16.72 7.06 0.07
CA ARG A 57 15.63 8.05 -0.02
C ARG A 57 14.50 7.58 -0.92
N ILE A 58 14.81 6.94 -2.05
CA ILE A 58 13.79 6.33 -2.92
C ILE A 58 13.01 5.28 -2.13
N ALA A 59 13.70 4.38 -1.42
CA ALA A 59 13.05 3.37 -0.58
C ALA A 59 12.16 3.99 0.51
N GLN A 60 12.62 5.06 1.18
CA GLN A 60 11.80 5.80 2.14
C GLN A 60 10.54 6.40 1.49
N GLY A 61 10.67 6.97 0.29
CA GLY A 61 9.55 7.51 -0.48
C GLY A 61 8.53 6.44 -0.87
N LEU A 62 8.99 5.25 -1.28
CA LEU A 62 8.12 4.12 -1.62
C LEU A 62 7.33 3.63 -0.40
N VAL A 63 7.99 3.48 0.75
CA VAL A 63 7.34 3.02 2.00
C VAL A 63 6.23 3.97 2.44
N SER A 64 6.43 5.28 2.28
CA SER A 64 5.47 6.33 2.64
C SER A 64 4.66 6.85 1.46
N SER A 65 4.60 6.11 0.35
CA SER A 65 3.92 6.52 -0.88
C SER A 65 2.45 6.87 -0.61
N GLY A 66 2.05 8.10 -0.96
CA GLY A 66 0.71 8.62 -0.69
C GLY A 66 0.31 8.60 0.79
N LYS A 67 1.25 8.73 1.75
CA LYS A 67 1.03 8.52 3.20
C LYS A 67 0.53 7.11 3.57
N GLY A 68 0.76 6.14 2.70
CA GLY A 68 0.24 4.78 2.80
C GLY A 68 -1.03 4.52 1.97
N LEU A 69 -1.50 5.52 1.22
CA LEU A 69 -2.67 5.35 0.34
C LEU A 69 -2.31 4.70 -1.00
N ILE A 70 -1.05 4.68 -1.43
CA ILE A 70 -0.64 4.22 -2.76
C ILE A 70 0.34 3.05 -2.62
N ASN A 71 -0.07 1.88 -3.11
CA ASN A 71 0.76 0.67 -3.13
C ASN A 71 1.15 0.30 -4.56
N LEU A 72 2.18 -0.55 -4.67
CA LEU A 72 2.55 -1.21 -5.92
C LEU A 72 1.78 -2.51 -6.02
N GLN A 73 0.72 -2.52 -6.81
CA GLN A 73 -0.19 -3.65 -6.88
C GLN A 73 -0.49 -3.97 -8.35
N PRO A 74 0.09 -5.06 -8.91
CA PRO A 74 -0.18 -5.48 -10.28
C PRO A 74 -1.48 -6.29 -10.43
N THR A 75 -2.10 -6.67 -9.31
CA THR A 75 -3.31 -7.50 -9.25
C THR A 75 -4.52 -6.68 -8.82
N HIS A 76 -5.61 -6.75 -9.57
CA HIS A 76 -6.87 -6.07 -9.26
C HIS A 76 -7.95 -7.08 -8.87
N SER A 77 -8.99 -6.60 -8.18
CA SER A 77 -10.21 -7.34 -7.86
C SER A 77 -9.94 -8.62 -7.05
N ASP A 78 -9.53 -8.47 -5.79
CA ASP A 78 -9.21 -9.60 -4.88
C ASP A 78 -8.31 -10.67 -5.54
N ARG A 79 -7.25 -10.21 -6.22
CA ARG A 79 -6.24 -11.04 -6.91
C ARG A 79 -6.75 -11.84 -8.11
N PHE A 80 -7.96 -11.57 -8.61
CA PHE A 80 -8.52 -12.29 -9.76
C PHE A 80 -7.88 -11.87 -11.08
N LEU A 81 -7.60 -10.57 -11.27
CA LEU A 81 -7.20 -10.02 -12.56
C LEU A 81 -5.79 -9.43 -12.50
N HIS A 82 -4.91 -9.88 -13.39
CA HIS A 82 -3.54 -9.40 -13.48
C HIS A 82 -3.41 -8.37 -14.59
N SER A 83 -2.88 -7.19 -14.28
CA SER A 83 -2.55 -6.19 -15.29
C SER A 83 -1.15 -6.47 -15.85
N ASN A 84 -1.10 -6.87 -17.13
CA ASN A 84 0.17 -7.10 -17.83
C ASN A 84 1.05 -5.83 -17.88
N VAL A 85 0.43 -4.64 -17.87
CA VAL A 85 1.14 -3.35 -17.91
C VAL A 85 1.83 -3.06 -16.58
N ALA A 86 1.11 -3.23 -15.46
CA ALA A 86 1.68 -3.03 -14.13
C ALA A 86 2.80 -4.04 -13.85
N LEU A 87 2.61 -5.30 -14.26
CA LEU A 87 3.62 -6.34 -14.12
C LEU A 87 4.86 -6.04 -14.95
N SER A 88 4.68 -5.57 -16.19
CA SER A 88 5.80 -5.15 -17.06
C SER A 88 6.58 -3.98 -16.43
N GLY A 89 5.90 -3.00 -15.84
CA GLY A 89 6.54 -1.87 -15.16
C GLY A 89 7.44 -2.30 -14.00
N ILE A 90 6.95 -3.22 -13.15
CA ILE A 90 7.75 -3.79 -12.05
C ILE A 90 8.94 -4.60 -12.60
N LEU A 91 8.72 -5.43 -13.63
CA LEU A 91 9.79 -6.23 -14.24
C LEU A 91 10.90 -5.36 -14.86
N CYS A 92 10.55 -4.24 -15.50
CA CYS A 92 11.52 -3.29 -16.03
C CYS A 92 12.43 -2.73 -14.91
N VAL A 93 11.86 -2.37 -13.76
CA VAL A 93 12.63 -1.90 -12.60
C VAL A 93 13.52 -3.02 -12.05
N LEU A 94 13.00 -4.24 -11.92
CA LEU A 94 13.79 -5.39 -11.45
C LEU A 94 14.97 -5.73 -12.37
N LEU A 95 14.77 -5.67 -13.69
CA LEU A 95 15.86 -5.88 -14.64
C LEU A 95 16.95 -4.82 -14.49
N THR A 96 16.53 -3.58 -14.22
CA THR A 96 17.43 -2.44 -13.98
C THR A 96 18.32 -2.66 -12.75
N CYS A 97 17.85 -3.40 -11.74
CA CYS A 97 18.63 -3.74 -10.54
C CYS A 97 19.82 -4.67 -10.81
N THR A 98 19.91 -5.28 -12.00
CA THR A 98 21.06 -6.14 -12.34
C THR A 98 22.35 -5.33 -12.46
N PHE A 99 22.26 -4.05 -12.85
CA PHE A 99 23.41 -3.14 -12.94
C PHE A 99 23.03 -1.74 -12.43
N PRO A 100 22.85 -1.58 -11.11
CA PRO A 100 22.27 -0.36 -10.54
C PRO A 100 23.17 0.86 -10.76
N SER A 101 24.48 0.68 -10.63
CA SER A 101 25.52 1.70 -10.79
C SER A 101 25.47 2.42 -12.15
N LYS A 102 25.17 1.68 -13.22
CA LYS A 102 25.16 2.22 -14.59
C LYS A 102 23.79 2.70 -15.05
N LEU A 103 22.72 2.08 -14.53
CA LEU A 103 21.37 2.34 -15.00
C LEU A 103 20.65 3.41 -14.18
N PHE A 104 20.67 3.33 -12.84
CA PHE A 104 20.00 4.32 -11.99
C PHE A 104 20.76 5.64 -11.91
N PHE A 105 22.08 5.59 -11.71
CA PHE A 105 22.93 6.77 -11.55
C PHE A 105 23.52 7.29 -12.87
N GLY A 106 23.36 6.53 -13.94
CA GLY A 106 23.86 6.88 -15.27
C GLY A 106 22.80 7.51 -16.17
N ARG A 107 22.71 7.03 -17.42
CA ARG A 107 21.89 7.65 -18.47
C ARG A 107 20.39 7.42 -18.34
N PHE A 108 19.96 6.44 -17.54
CA PHE A 108 18.59 5.94 -17.53
C PHE A 108 17.87 6.16 -16.19
N HIS A 109 18.09 7.32 -15.56
CA HIS A 109 17.41 7.69 -14.30
C HIS A 109 15.87 7.64 -14.40
N THR A 110 15.31 7.82 -15.60
CA THR A 110 13.86 7.76 -15.85
C THR A 110 13.25 6.37 -15.72
N MET A 111 14.06 5.30 -15.68
CA MET A 111 13.56 3.92 -15.56
C MET A 111 12.77 3.68 -14.27
N LEU A 112 13.02 4.46 -13.21
CA LEU A 112 12.23 4.41 -11.98
C LEU A 112 10.76 4.82 -12.20
N TYR A 113 10.46 5.66 -13.20
CA TYR A 113 9.09 6.08 -13.47
C TYR A 113 8.20 4.98 -14.06
N TYR A 114 8.78 3.88 -14.56
CA TYR A 114 7.98 2.71 -14.96
C TYR A 114 7.22 2.10 -13.78
N LEU A 115 7.65 2.39 -12.55
CA LEU A 115 6.95 2.01 -11.34
C LEU A 115 5.57 2.68 -11.21
N CYS A 116 5.38 3.86 -11.81
CA CYS A 116 4.08 4.55 -11.81
C CYS A 116 2.98 3.72 -12.49
N LEU A 117 3.33 2.81 -13.41
CA LEU A 117 2.37 1.91 -14.05
C LEU A 117 1.75 0.89 -13.09
N ALA A 118 2.39 0.63 -11.96
CA ALA A 118 1.94 -0.28 -10.93
C ALA A 118 1.39 0.43 -9.67
N MET A 119 1.45 1.76 -9.63
CA MET A 119 0.93 2.55 -8.51
C MET A 119 -0.60 2.56 -8.56
N TYR A 120 -1.23 2.02 -7.52
CA TYR A 120 -2.67 1.97 -7.40
C TYR A 120 -3.11 2.40 -6.00
N PRO A 121 -4.12 3.28 -5.87
CA PRO A 121 -4.61 3.71 -4.56
C PRO A 121 -5.34 2.56 -3.86
N ARG A 122 -5.17 2.43 -2.56
CA ARG A 122 -5.82 1.41 -1.73
C ARG A 122 -6.44 2.06 -0.49
N MET A 123 -7.65 2.54 -0.66
CA MET A 123 -8.49 3.07 0.42
C MET A 123 -9.87 2.43 0.31
N LEU A 124 -10.70 2.53 1.32
CA LEU A 124 -12.10 2.16 1.25
C LEU A 124 -12.94 3.38 1.57
N ILE A 125 -13.72 3.83 0.59
CA ILE A 125 -14.67 4.92 0.69
C ILE A 125 -16.04 4.35 0.33
N THR A 126 -16.98 4.51 1.24
CA THR A 126 -18.38 4.14 1.06
C THR A 126 -19.17 5.34 0.55
N LEU A 127 -19.89 5.15 -0.54
CA LEU A 127 -20.66 6.17 -1.24
C LEU A 127 -22.13 5.75 -1.35
N ASN A 128 -23.04 6.73 -1.36
CA ASN A 128 -24.44 6.55 -1.70
C ASN A 128 -24.71 6.45 -3.20
N GLU A 129 -25.95 6.15 -3.56
CA GLU A 129 -26.44 6.23 -4.95
C GLU A 129 -26.25 7.64 -5.56
N ASP A 130 -26.32 8.69 -4.74
CA ASP A 130 -26.08 10.09 -5.13
C ASP A 130 -24.59 10.50 -5.11
N LEU A 131 -23.67 9.54 -4.94
CA LEU A 131 -22.21 9.74 -4.84
C LEU A 131 -21.73 10.58 -3.63
N GLU A 132 -22.59 10.75 -2.62
CA GLU A 132 -22.20 11.38 -1.36
C GLU A 132 -21.49 10.37 -0.43
N PRO A 133 -20.39 10.77 0.26
CA PRO A 133 -19.69 9.88 1.18
C PRO A 133 -20.49 9.64 2.46
N ILE A 134 -20.82 8.39 2.74
CA ILE A 134 -21.36 7.96 4.04
C ILE A 134 -20.24 7.36 4.87
N GLN A 135 -20.25 7.65 6.18
CA GLN A 135 -19.44 6.93 7.16
C GLN A 135 -20.20 5.69 7.66
N VAL A 136 -19.68 4.51 7.36
CA VAL A 136 -20.21 3.22 7.82
C VAL A 136 -19.13 2.50 8.61
N ASP A 137 -19.56 1.70 9.60
CA ASP A 137 -18.67 0.84 10.36
C ASP A 137 -18.25 -0.35 9.50
N VAL A 138 -16.94 -0.46 9.27
CA VAL A 138 -16.31 -1.50 8.48
C VAL A 138 -15.36 -2.30 9.36
N LYS A 139 -15.40 -3.61 9.23
CA LYS A 139 -14.42 -4.51 9.82
C LYS A 139 -13.30 -4.75 8.82
N VAL A 140 -12.08 -4.35 9.15
CA VAL A 140 -10.88 -4.61 8.34
C VAL A 140 -10.01 -5.63 9.06
N GLY A 141 -10.04 -6.87 8.57
CA GLY A 141 -9.37 -7.99 9.25
C GLY A 141 -9.89 -8.23 10.67
N HIS A 142 -9.11 -7.83 11.68
CA HIS A 142 -9.48 -7.94 13.10
C HIS A 142 -9.91 -6.61 13.74
N ALA A 143 -9.71 -5.48 13.04
CA ALA A 143 -10.03 -4.15 13.56
C ALA A 143 -11.41 -3.69 13.07
N PHE A 144 -12.06 -2.85 13.88
CA PHE A 144 -13.30 -2.18 13.55
C PHE A 144 -12.98 -0.69 13.38
N ASP A 145 -13.19 -0.17 12.19
CA ASP A 145 -12.90 1.22 11.85
C ASP A 145 -14.06 1.84 11.04
N LYS A 146 -14.13 3.17 11.02
CA LYS A 146 -15.12 3.92 10.24
C LYS A 146 -14.55 4.32 8.90
N SER A 147 -15.33 4.18 7.82
CA SER A 147 -14.93 4.69 6.51
C SER A 147 -14.68 6.21 6.55
N PRO A 148 -13.60 6.74 5.92
CA PRO A 148 -12.65 6.06 5.04
C PRO A 148 -11.52 5.32 5.76
N VAL A 149 -11.23 4.08 5.34
CA VAL A 149 -10.18 3.22 5.95
C VAL A 149 -9.11 2.85 4.94
N LEU A 150 -7.87 2.71 5.39
CA LEU A 150 -6.76 2.15 4.63
C LEU A 150 -6.77 0.63 4.74
N LEU A 151 -6.75 -0.08 3.61
CA LEU A 151 -6.68 -1.55 3.60
C LEU A 151 -5.22 -1.99 3.47
N ASN A 152 -4.75 -2.82 4.41
CA ASN A 152 -3.40 -3.38 4.31
C ASN A 152 -3.36 -4.60 3.37
N TYR A 153 -2.16 -5.07 3.01
CA TYR A 153 -2.00 -6.22 2.12
C TYR A 153 -2.63 -7.49 2.70
N GLY A 154 -3.59 -8.07 1.97
CA GLY A 154 -4.28 -9.31 2.37
C GLY A 154 -5.45 -9.12 3.33
N GLU A 155 -5.67 -7.91 3.86
CA GLU A 155 -6.86 -7.60 4.65
C GLU A 155 -8.07 -7.42 3.74
N LYS A 156 -9.19 -8.02 4.16
CA LYS A 156 -10.51 -7.82 3.56
C LYS A 156 -11.34 -6.93 4.46
N ALA A 157 -12.13 -6.08 3.83
CA ALA A 157 -13.12 -5.24 4.49
C ALA A 157 -14.49 -5.88 4.36
N ASP A 158 -15.18 -6.04 5.49
CA ASP A 158 -16.56 -6.49 5.57
C ASP A 158 -17.40 -5.40 6.26
N LEU A 159 -18.64 -5.19 5.80
CA LEU A 159 -19.57 -4.28 6.48
C LEU A 159 -20.02 -4.90 7.79
N VAL A 160 -20.07 -4.09 8.86
CA VAL A 160 -20.51 -4.54 10.18
C VAL A 160 -22.03 -4.48 10.31
N THR A 161 -22.66 -3.50 9.64
CA THR A 161 -24.10 -3.26 9.70
C THR A 161 -24.83 -3.81 8.49
N GLU A 162 -26.02 -4.39 8.72
CA GLU A 162 -26.92 -4.86 7.64
C GLU A 162 -27.83 -3.74 7.08
N GLU A 163 -27.65 -2.50 7.54
CA GLU A 163 -28.38 -1.31 7.07
C GLU A 163 -28.14 -1.06 5.57
N TYR A 164 -26.94 -1.40 5.10
CA TYR A 164 -26.50 -1.12 3.74
C TYR A 164 -25.96 -2.39 3.08
N LEU A 165 -26.35 -2.61 1.84
CA LEU A 165 -25.84 -3.68 0.99
C LEU A 165 -24.90 -3.11 -0.07
N PRO A 166 -23.71 -3.68 -0.27
CA PRO A 166 -22.81 -3.25 -1.32
C PRO A 166 -23.32 -3.75 -2.67
N VAL A 167 -23.25 -2.89 -3.69
CA VAL A 167 -23.66 -3.27 -5.06
C VAL A 167 -22.73 -4.32 -5.66
N THR A 168 -21.45 -4.30 -5.27
CA THR A 168 -20.42 -5.23 -5.73
C THR A 168 -19.99 -6.16 -4.60
N PRO A 169 -19.68 -7.43 -4.91
CA PRO A 169 -19.16 -8.38 -3.90
C PRO A 169 -17.73 -8.03 -3.43
N ILE A 170 -17.05 -7.12 -4.14
CA ILE A 170 -15.70 -6.68 -3.81
C ILE A 170 -15.80 -5.32 -3.11
N ILE A 171 -15.33 -5.27 -1.86
CA ILE A 171 -15.31 -4.07 -1.01
C ILE A 171 -13.90 -3.48 -1.00
N GLU A 172 -13.52 -2.87 -2.13
CA GLU A 172 -12.22 -2.22 -2.32
C GLU A 172 -12.41 -0.85 -3.00
N ASN A 173 -11.61 0.15 -2.62
CA ASN A 173 -11.61 1.49 -3.23
C ASN A 173 -12.90 2.26 -3.00
N PHE A 174 -13.79 2.25 -3.98
CA PHE A 174 -15.06 2.95 -3.94
C PHE A 174 -16.17 1.92 -3.95
N VAL A 175 -16.96 1.90 -2.87
CA VAL A 175 -18.05 0.95 -2.72
C VAL A 175 -19.34 1.74 -2.64
N ILE A 176 -20.22 1.49 -3.60
CA ILE A 176 -21.56 2.05 -3.60
C ILE A 176 -22.43 1.17 -2.70
N LEU A 177 -23.04 1.80 -1.71
CA LEU A 177 -23.95 1.19 -0.76
C LEU A 177 -25.39 1.53 -1.15
N LYS A 178 -26.25 0.52 -1.13
CA LYS A 178 -27.70 0.68 -1.25
C LYS A 178 -28.35 0.47 0.11
N PRO A 179 -29.38 1.25 0.48
CA PRO A 179 -30.15 0.98 1.68
C PRO A 179 -30.83 -0.39 1.53
N ASN A 180 -30.74 -1.21 2.58
CA ASN A 180 -31.34 -2.54 2.58
C ASN A 180 -32.87 -2.43 2.81
N PRO A 181 -33.71 -2.89 1.85
CA PRO A 181 -35.17 -2.83 1.99
C PRO A 181 -35.74 -3.76 3.07
N GLU A 182 -34.98 -4.77 3.53
CA GLU A 182 -35.41 -5.71 4.57
C GLU A 182 -34.94 -5.33 5.99
N TYR A 183 -34.17 -4.25 6.13
CA TYR A 183 -33.63 -3.85 7.42
C TYR A 183 -34.73 -3.30 8.34
N LYS A 184 -34.99 -4.01 9.45
CA LYS A 184 -35.79 -3.51 10.57
C LYS A 184 -34.82 -2.98 11.63
N ALA A 185 -34.91 -1.67 11.91
CA ALA A 185 -34.15 -1.07 13.01
C ALA A 185 -34.43 -1.85 14.30
N PRO A 186 -33.40 -2.19 15.10
CA PRO A 186 -33.61 -2.81 16.39
C PRO A 186 -34.45 -1.86 17.25
N GLU A 187 -35.65 -2.29 17.63
CA GLU A 187 -36.49 -1.55 18.58
C GLU A 187 -35.66 -1.31 19.84
N HIS A 188 -35.41 -0.05 20.18
CA HIS A 188 -34.83 0.34 21.45
C HIS A 188 -35.63 -0.32 22.58
N SER A 189 -35.06 -1.36 23.19
CA SER A 189 -35.55 -1.87 24.46
C SER A 189 -35.39 -0.73 25.46
N LYS A 190 -36.52 -0.08 25.77
CA LYS A 190 -36.65 0.88 26.85
C LYS A 190 -36.05 0.23 28.09
N ALA A 191 -34.90 0.74 28.53
CA ALA A 191 -34.29 0.37 29.78
C ALA A 191 -35.36 0.50 30.87
N GLY A 192 -35.81 -0.64 31.38
CA GLY A 192 -36.68 -0.72 32.54
C GLY A 192 -35.93 -0.08 33.70
N LYS A 193 -36.50 1.00 34.23
CA LYS A 193 -36.19 1.48 35.57
C LYS A 193 -36.45 0.35 36.56
N TYR A 194 -35.42 -0.09 37.27
CA TYR A 194 -35.51 -0.62 38.62
C TYR A 194 -34.29 -0.15 39.41
#